data_AF-A0A1E2USM2-F1
#
_entry.id   AF-A0A1E2USM2-F1
#
_cell.length_a   1.000
_cell.length_b   1.000
_cell.length_c   1.000
_cell.angle_alpha   90.00
_cell.angle_beta   90.00
_cell.angle_gamma   90.00
#
_symmetry.space_group_name_H-M   'P 1'
#
loop_
_entity.id
_entity.type
_entity.pdbx_description
1 polymer ?
#
loop_
_entity_poly.entity_id
_entity_poly.type
_entity_poly.pdbx_seq_one_letter_code
_entity_poly.pdbx_strand_id
1 'polypeptide(L)'
;MSAEAQIRNYILENYLFTDDQSALDSGDSFLDKGILDSTGILEVIYFLEDEFSIKVEDTEMVPENLDSVNNIVAFIGRKSQ
;
A
#
# COMPACT_ATOMS: atom_id res chain seq x y z
N MET A 1 -8.50 6.81 -11.71
CA MET A 1 -7.07 6.89 -11.32
C MET A 1 -6.50 5.49 -11.39
N SER A 2 -5.18 5.33 -11.50
CA SER A 2 -4.56 4.00 -11.39
C SER A 2 -4.52 3.57 -9.92
N ALA A 3 -4.53 2.25 -9.66
CA ALA A 3 -4.39 1.71 -8.31
C ALA A 3 -3.13 2.26 -7.61
N GLU A 4 -2.02 2.35 -8.33
CA GLU A 4 -0.76 2.93 -7.86
C GLU A 4 -0.93 4.35 -7.32
N ALA A 5 -1.61 5.23 -8.08
CA ALA A 5 -1.81 6.61 -7.67
C ALA A 5 -2.72 6.73 -6.44
N GLN A 6 -3.75 5.89 -6.34
CA GLN A 6 -4.63 5.86 -5.15
C GLN A 6 -3.86 5.43 -3.90
N ILE A 7 -3.07 4.36 -3.99
CA ILE A 7 -2.26 3.85 -2.87
C ILE A 7 -1.21 4.87 -2.49
N ARG A 8 -0.44 5.41 -3.45
CA ARG A 8 0.58 6.41 -3.18
C ARG A 8 -0.03 7.62 -2.48
N ASN A 9 -1.13 8.16 -2.99
CA ASN A 9 -1.79 9.31 -2.37
C ASN A 9 -2.27 8.99 -0.95
N TYR A 10 -2.87 7.82 -0.74
CA TYR A 10 -3.30 7.39 0.58
C TYR A 10 -2.13 7.36 1.57
N ILE A 11 -0.98 6.80 1.18
CA ILE A 11 0.21 6.77 2.04
C ILE A 11 0.76 8.18 2.30
N LEU A 12 0.86 9.00 1.25
CA LEU A 12 1.39 10.36 1.35
C LEU A 12 0.53 11.24 2.26
N GLU A 13 -0.80 11.15 2.16
CA GLU A 13 -1.73 11.97 2.95
C GLU A 13 -1.86 11.47 4.40
N ASN A 14 -1.93 10.16 4.63
CA ASN A 14 -2.21 9.59 5.95
C ASN A 14 -0.96 9.38 6.82
N TYR A 15 0.22 9.17 6.20
CA TYR A 15 1.44 8.84 6.93
C TYR A 15 2.56 9.88 6.78
N LEU A 16 2.76 10.40 5.56
CA LEU A 16 3.80 11.41 5.30
C LEU A 16 3.29 12.85 5.40
N PHE A 17 1.97 13.04 5.54
CA PHE A 17 1.28 14.33 5.61
C PHE A 17 1.74 15.33 4.54
N THR A 18 1.91 14.84 3.32
CA THR A 18 2.39 15.61 2.17
C THR A 18 1.63 15.22 0.92
N ASP A 19 1.60 16.11 -0.07
CA ASP A 19 1.10 15.87 -1.43
C ASP A 19 2.25 15.65 -2.43
N ASP A 20 3.51 15.74 -1.97
CA ASP A 20 4.70 15.58 -2.79
C ASP A 20 4.90 14.13 -3.22
N GLN A 21 4.57 13.84 -4.47
CA GLN A 21 4.73 12.54 -5.09
C GLN A 21 6.20 12.07 -5.14
N SER A 22 7.16 12.97 -5.02
CA SER A 22 8.59 12.64 -5.00
C SER A 22 9.08 12.17 -3.62
N ALA A 23 8.27 12.34 -2.57
CA ALA A 23 8.60 11.87 -1.22
C ALA A 23 8.55 10.34 -1.08
N LEU A 24 7.86 9.65 -1.99
CA LEU A 24 7.67 8.20 -1.97
C LEU A 24 7.79 7.61 -3.38
N ASP A 25 8.82 6.83 -3.65
CA ASP A 25 8.93 6.02 -4.86
C ASP A 25 8.01 4.79 -4.76
N SER A 26 7.53 4.30 -5.89
CA SER A 26 6.65 3.14 -5.95
C SER A 26 7.36 1.85 -5.54
N GLY A 27 8.70 1.81 -5.65
CA GLY A 27 9.54 0.71 -5.20
C GLY A 27 10.14 0.86 -3.80
N ASP A 28 9.83 1.95 -3.09
CA ASP A 28 10.34 2.15 -1.73
C ASP A 28 9.68 1.19 -0.74
N SER A 29 10.50 0.59 0.13
CA SER A 29 10.03 -0.18 1.27
C SER A 29 9.45 0.74 2.33
N PHE A 30 8.19 0.52 2.70
CA PHE A 30 7.49 1.27 3.71
C PHE A 30 8.02 0.97 5.10
N LEU A 31 8.35 -0.29 5.38
CA LEU A 31 8.88 -0.71 6.67
C LEU A 31 10.33 -0.26 6.85
N ASP A 32 11.18 -0.42 5.84
CA ASP A 32 12.60 -0.03 5.94
C ASP A 32 12.76 1.49 6.06
N LYS A 33 11.91 2.27 5.37
CA LYS A 33 11.87 3.73 5.53
C LYS A 33 11.18 4.19 6.82
N GLY A 34 10.53 3.30 7.55
CA GLY A 34 9.73 3.64 8.73
C GLY A 34 8.53 4.53 8.41
N ILE A 35 7.97 4.41 7.21
CA ILE A 35 6.75 5.10 6.78
C ILE A 35 5.54 4.41 7.41
N LEU A 36 5.55 3.08 7.38
CA LEU A 36 4.53 2.25 8.00
C LEU A 36 5.13 1.43 9.14
N ASP A 37 4.31 1.25 10.17
CA ASP A 37 4.52 0.26 11.22
C ASP A 37 3.59 -0.94 11.01
N SER A 38 3.70 -1.94 11.88
CA SER A 38 2.80 -3.11 11.88
C SER A 38 1.32 -2.75 11.94
N THR A 39 0.95 -1.66 12.63
CA THR A 39 -0.43 -1.15 12.68
C THR A 39 -0.83 -0.45 11.38
N GLY A 40 0.09 0.32 10.78
CA GLY A 40 -0.18 1.03 9.53
C GLY A 40 -0.46 0.08 8.37
N ILE A 41 0.22 -1.07 8.33
CA ILE A 41 -0.06 -2.12 7.35
C ILE A 41 -1.51 -2.63 7.46
N LEU A 42 -2.07 -2.75 8.67
CA LEU A 42 -3.47 -3.16 8.84
C LEU A 42 -4.44 -2.11 8.29
N GLU A 43 -4.17 -0.82 8.51
CA GLU A 43 -4.98 0.26 7.94
C GLU A 43 -4.92 0.29 6.41
N VAL A 44 -3.72 0.09 5.83
CA VAL A 44 -3.56 -0.06 4.39
C VAL A 44 -4.35 -1.27 3.89
N ILE A 45 -4.31 -2.41 4.57
CA ILE A 45 -5.12 -3.58 4.22
C ILE A 45 -6.61 -3.20 4.20
N TYR A 46 -7.13 -2.55 5.23
CA TYR A 46 -8.54 -2.13 5.26
C TYR A 46 -8.91 -1.20 4.11
N PHE A 47 -8.04 -0.23 3.80
CA PHE A 47 -8.21 0.65 2.65
C PHE A 47 -8.26 -0.15 1.34
N LEU A 48 -7.38 -1.13 1.18
CA LEU A 48 -7.33 -1.97 -0.01
C LEU A 48 -8.60 -2.82 -0.17
N GLU A 49 -9.06 -3.43 0.91
CA GLU A 49 -10.28 -4.23 0.90
C GLU A 49 -11.52 -3.39 0.56
N ASP A 50 -11.61 -2.17 1.07
CA ASP A 50 -12.73 -1.25 0.81
C ASP A 50 -12.69 -0.68 -0.62
N GLU A 51 -11.56 -0.10 -1.04
CA GLU A 51 -11.44 0.58 -2.34
C GLU A 51 -11.39 -0.38 -3.53
N PHE A 52 -10.73 -1.54 -3.37
CA PHE A 52 -10.54 -2.49 -4.47
C PHE A 52 -11.44 -3.73 -4.34
N SER A 53 -12.29 -3.80 -3.29
CA SER A 53 -13.18 -4.94 -3.04
C SER A 53 -12.45 -6.29 -3.05
N ILE A 54 -11.21 -6.30 -2.56
CA ILE A 54 -10.40 -7.52 -2.40
C ILE A 54 -10.46 -8.00 -0.95
N LYS A 55 -9.98 -9.23 -0.71
CA LYS A 55 -9.77 -9.76 0.63
C LYS A 55 -8.32 -10.17 0.80
N VAL A 56 -7.69 -9.69 1.87
CA VAL A 56 -6.31 -10.01 2.23
C VAL A 56 -6.33 -11.06 3.33
N GLU A 57 -5.86 -12.26 3.02
CA GLU A 57 -5.74 -13.33 4.01
C GLU A 57 -4.49 -13.14 4.89
N ASP A 58 -4.50 -13.68 6.11
CA ASP A 58 -3.36 -13.56 7.05
C ASP A 58 -2.03 -14.03 6.45
N THR A 59 -2.06 -15.06 5.60
CA THR A 59 -0.87 -15.59 4.90
C THR A 59 -0.33 -14.65 3.83
N GLU A 60 -1.14 -13.68 3.38
CA GLU A 60 -0.80 -12.70 2.37
C GLU A 60 -0.29 -11.39 2.98
N MET A 61 -0.43 -11.23 4.30
CA MET A 61 0.11 -10.11 5.10
C MET A 61 1.63 -10.23 5.26
N VAL A 62 2.34 -10.33 4.15
CA VAL A 62 3.79 -10.42 4.08
C VAL A 62 4.38 -9.19 3.42
N PRO A 63 5.61 -8.77 3.78
CA PRO A 63 6.27 -7.63 3.16
C PRO A 63 6.33 -7.73 1.62
N GLU A 64 6.52 -8.94 1.08
CA GLU A 64 6.54 -9.17 -0.36
C GLU A 64 5.26 -8.72 -1.10
N ASN A 65 4.12 -8.63 -0.41
CA ASN A 65 2.86 -8.15 -0.97
C ASN A 65 2.55 -6.70 -0.58
N LEU A 66 2.98 -6.23 0.59
CA LEU A 66 2.47 -4.99 1.19
C LEU A 66 3.53 -3.93 1.50
N ASP A 67 4.82 -4.24 1.33
CA ASP A 67 5.91 -3.36 1.74
C ASP A 67 6.22 -2.23 0.75
N SER A 68 5.62 -2.22 -0.44
CA SER A 68 5.79 -1.11 -1.38
C SER A 68 4.54 -0.91 -2.24
N VAL A 69 4.42 0.26 -2.86
CA VAL A 69 3.28 0.56 -3.76
C VAL A 69 3.25 -0.45 -4.90
N ASN A 70 4.40 -0.77 -5.49
CA ASN A 70 4.52 -1.75 -6.56
C ASN A 70 4.06 -3.15 -6.13
N ASN A 71 4.45 -3.58 -4.93
CA ASN A 71 4.04 -4.88 -4.39
C ASN A 71 2.52 -4.95 -4.23
N ILE A 72 1.92 -3.89 -3.68
CA ILE A 72 0.47 -3.80 -3.50
C ILE A 72 -0.26 -3.79 -4.85
N VAL A 73 0.19 -2.97 -5.80
CA VAL A 73 -0.43 -2.91 -7.15
C VAL A 73 -0.37 -4.27 -7.83
N ALA A 74 0.77 -4.97 -7.73
CA ALA A 74 0.91 -6.31 -8.26
C ALA A 74 0.00 -7.31 -7.53
N PHE A 75 -0.15 -7.17 -6.21
CA PHE A 75 -1.03 -8.00 -5.40
C PHE A 75 -2.51 -7.82 -5.77
N ILE A 76 -2.99 -6.58 -5.90
CA ILE A 76 -4.35 -6.27 -6.40
C ILE A 76 -4.54 -6.87 -7.79
N GLY A 77 -3.57 -6.69 -8.69
CA GLY A 77 -3.63 -7.24 -10.04
C GLY A 77 -3.77 -8.77 -10.08
N ARG A 78 -3.18 -9.48 -9.11
CA ARG A 78 -3.36 -10.94 -8.95
C ARG A 78 -4.73 -11.32 -8.40
N LYS A 79 -5.34 -10.47 -7.57
CA LYS A 79 -6.66 -10.71 -6.94
C LYS A 79 -7.84 -10.37 -7.85
N SER A 80 -7.68 -9.38 -8.73
CA SER A 80 -8.74 -8.90 -9.63
C SER A 80 -8.81 -9.65 -10.96
N GLN A 81 -8.11 -10.79 -11.11
CA GLN A 81 -8.07 -11.61 -12.32
C GLN A 81 -8.99 -12.84 -12.23
#